data_AF-A0A098YP01-F1
#
_entry.id   AF-A0A098YP01-F1
#
_cell.length_a   1.000
_cell.length_b   1.000
_cell.length_c   1.000
_cell.angle_alpha   90.00
_cell.angle_beta   90.00
_cell.angle_gamma   90.00
#
_symmetry.space_group_name_H-M   'P 1'
#
loop_
_entity.id
_entity.type
_entity.pdbx_description
1 polymer ?
#
loop_
_entity_poly.entity_id
_entity_poly.type
_entity_poly.pdbx_seq_one_letter_code
_entity_poly.pdbx_strand_id
1 'polypeptide(L)' 'HHCVFSNEYYLKEDSLILSATIEGKRIETIEVSLKSLEVVQSRGVCNKNTEYHDQIVNLVNANRDLISRRMKATA' A
#
# COMPACT_ATOMS: atom_id res chain seq x y z
N HIS A 1 -17.27 -4.23 3.84
CA HIS A 1 -16.90 -2.96 4.50
C HIS A 1 -15.58 -2.51 3.90
N HIS A 2 -15.59 -1.41 3.14
CA HIS A 2 -14.47 -0.99 2.29
C HIS A 2 -13.74 0.17 2.96
N CYS A 3 -12.54 -0.05 3.50
CA CYS A 3 -11.78 0.97 4.26
C CYS A 3 -11.22 2.12 3.42
N VAL A 4 -11.51 2.19 2.11
CA VAL A 4 -10.96 3.24 1.23
C VAL A 4 -11.61 4.60 1.46
N PHE A 5 -12.85 4.65 1.95
CA PHE A 5 -13.54 5.92 2.23
C PHE A 5 -13.07 6.57 3.54
N SER A 6 -12.76 5.77 4.57
CA SER A 6 -12.37 6.28 5.88
C SER A 6 -11.03 7.01 5.89
N ASN A 7 -10.17 6.76 4.91
CA ASN A 7 -8.82 7.31 4.84
C ASN A 7 -8.65 8.37 3.73
N GLU A 8 -9.74 8.73 3.04
CA GLU A 8 -9.81 9.80 2.04
C GLU A 8 -8.68 9.76 1.00
N TYR A 9 -8.28 8.56 0.58
CA TYR A 9 -7.12 8.36 -0.30
C TYR A 9 -7.21 9.15 -1.61
N TYR A 10 -8.42 9.46 -2.07
CA TYR A 10 -8.67 10.27 -3.27
C TYR A 10 -8.25 11.74 -3.14
N LEU A 11 -8.03 12.24 -1.92
CA LEU A 11 -7.51 13.60 -1.67
C LEU A 11 -5.98 13.63 -1.55
N LYS A 12 -5.32 12.45 -1.57
CA LYS A 12 -3.89 12.34 -1.32
C LYS A 12 -3.14 12.08 -2.62
N GLU A 13 -2.83 13.16 -3.35
CA GLU A 13 -2.12 13.11 -4.64
C GLU A 13 -0.76 12.41 -4.55
N ASP A 14 -0.10 12.50 -3.40
CA ASP A 14 1.20 11.86 -3.13
C ASP A 14 1.08 10.44 -2.57
N SER A 15 -0.07 9.77 -2.72
CA SER A 15 -0.30 8.42 -2.19
C SER A 15 -0.56 7.40 -3.28
N LEU A 16 0.26 6.35 -3.30
CA LEU A 16 0.05 5.17 -4.11
C LEU A 16 -0.66 4.10 -3.28
N ILE A 17 -1.83 3.67 -3.72
CA ILE A 17 -2.63 2.67 -3.04
C ILE A 17 -2.43 1.29 -3.69
N LEU A 18 -1.99 0.32 -2.90
CA LEU A 18 -1.81 -1.06 -3.31
C LEU A 18 -2.79 -1.97 -2.56
N SER A 19 -3.09 -3.13 -3.12
CA SER A 19 -3.89 -4.17 -2.49
C SER A 19 -3.08 -5.45 -2.37
N ALA A 20 -2.81 -5.89 -1.14
CA ALA A 20 -2.27 -7.23 -0.90
C ALA A 20 -3.39 -8.25 -1.09
N THR A 21 -3.14 -9.29 -1.89
CA THR A 21 -4.11 -10.34 -2.17
C THR A 21 -3.49 -11.72 -1.98
N ILE A 22 -4.27 -12.66 -1.44
CA ILE A 22 -3.96 -14.08 -1.37
C ILE A 22 -5.09 -14.80 -2.09
N GLU A 23 -4.76 -15.64 -3.07
CA GLU A 23 -5.75 -16.37 -3.89
C GLU A 23 -6.84 -15.45 -4.49
N GLY A 24 -6.45 -14.25 -4.92
CA GLY A 24 -7.36 -13.25 -5.47
C GLY A 24 -8.25 -12.54 -4.44
N LYS A 25 -8.16 -12.89 -3.15
CA LYS A 25 -8.87 -12.20 -2.07
C LYS A 25 -7.97 -11.15 -1.45
N ARG A 26 -8.44 -9.91 -1.40
CA ARG A 26 -7.73 -8.81 -0.73
C ARG A 26 -7.67 -9.04 0.78
N ILE A 27 -6.46 -9.01 1.33
CA ILE A 27 -6.21 -9.15 2.76
C ILE A 27 -5.91 -7.80 3.42
N GLU A 28 -5.13 -6.93 2.77
CA GLU A 28 -4.83 -5.56 3.26
C GLU A 28 -4.82 -4.55 2.13
N THR A 29 -5.13 -3.30 2.49
CA THR A 29 -4.92 -2.11 1.66
C THR A 29 -3.69 -1.39 2.18
N ILE A 30 -2.75 -1.09 1.29
CA ILE A 30 -1.46 -0.46 1.62
C ILE A 30 -1.44 0.94 1.02
N GLU A 31 -1.06 1.92 1.82
CA GLU A 31 -0.74 3.28 1.38
C GLU A 31 0.78 3.43 1.36
N VAL A 32 1.33 3.76 0.19
CA VAL A 32 2.73 4.08 -0.01
C VAL A 32 2.85 5.56 -0.34
N SER A 33 3.75 6.26 0.34
CA SER A 33 4.05 7.66 0.03
C SER A 33 4.85 7.74 -1.27
N LEU A 34 4.40 8.53 -2.25
CA LEU A 34 5.16 8.77 -3.48
C LEU A 34 6.40 9.64 -3.24
N LYS A 35 6.47 10.35 -2.11
CA LYS A 35 7.63 11.18 -1.73
C LYS A 35 8.78 10.35 -1.17
N SER A 36 8.49 9.45 -0.23
CA SER A 36 9.50 8.61 0.43
C SER A 36 9.61 7.21 -0.17
N LEU A 37 8.58 6.76 -0.90
CA LEU A 37 8.42 5.38 -1.39
C LEU A 37 8.37 4.34 -0.27
N GLU A 38 7.92 4.76 0.91
CA GLU A 38 7.76 3.90 2.09
C GLU A 38 6.29 3.70 2.44
N VAL A 39 5.99 2.58 3.10
CA VAL A 39 4.65 2.28 3.58
C VAL A 39 4.25 3.24 4.71
N VAL A 40 3.20 4.00 4.49
CA VAL A 40 2.58 4.89 5.49
C VAL A 40 1.63 4.11 6.37
N GLN A 41 0.85 3.21 5.76
CA GLN A 41 -0.01 2.28 6.49
C GLN A 41 -0.31 1.04 5.66
N SER A 42 -0.63 -0.05 6.35
CA SER A 42 -1.17 -1.27 5.75
C SER A 42 -2.25 -1.80 6.68
N ARG A 43 -3.48 -1.94 6.19
CA ARG A 43 -4.64 -2.29 7.04
C ARG A 43 -5.56 -3.28 6.35
N GLY A 44 -5.97 -4.30 7.09
CA GLY A 44 -6.98 -5.26 6.70
C GLY A 44 -8.41 -4.82 7.06
N VAL A 45 -9.29 -5.81 7.15
CA VAL A 45 -10.71 -5.60 7.49
C VAL A 45 -10.82 -4.90 8.85
N CYS A 46 -11.72 -3.91 8.92
CA CYS A 46 -11.95 -3.10 10.13
C CYS A 46 -10.70 -2.34 10.62
N ASN A 47 -9.80 -1.95 9.72
CA ASN A 47 -8.57 -1.19 10.03
C ASN A 47 -7.63 -1.89 11.02
N LYS A 48 -7.66 -3.23 11.05
CA LYS A 48 -6.76 -4.03 11.88
C LYS A 48 -5.61 -4.58 11.05
N ASN A 49 -4.49 -4.84 11.72
CA ASN A 49 -3.39 -5.59 11.12
C ASN A 49 -3.82 -7.05 10.97
N THR A 50 -3.48 -7.65 9.83
CA THR A 50 -3.61 -9.10 9.62
C THR A 50 -2.35 -9.80 10.13
N GLU A 51 -2.38 -11.13 10.21
CA GLU A 51 -1.20 -11.93 10.53
C GLU A 51 -0.03 -11.75 9.54
N TYR A 52 -0.35 -11.30 8.31
CA TYR A 52 0.62 -11.06 7.24
C TYR A 52 1.15 -9.62 7.22
N HIS A 53 0.68 -8.75 8.12
CA HIS A 53 0.96 -7.31 8.08
C HIS A 53 2.46 -7.01 7.95
N ASP A 54 3.28 -7.54 8.85
CA ASP A 54 4.72 -7.27 8.85
C ASP A 54 5.40 -7.80 7.58
N GLN A 55 4.94 -8.95 7.07
CA GLN A 55 5.46 -9.50 5.82
C GLN A 55 5.12 -8.62 4.63
N ILE A 56 3.89 -8.08 4.58
CA ILE A 56 3.43 -7.16 3.53
C ILE A 56 4.25 -5.88 3.57
N VAL A 57 4.38 -5.26 4.76
CA VAL A 57 5.15 -4.01 4.94
C VAL A 57 6.60 -4.19 4.52
N ASN A 58 7.24 -5.27 4.98
CA ASN A 58 8.62 -5.58 4.63
C ASN A 58 8.80 -5.83 3.14
N LEU A 59 7.87 -6.57 2.51
CA LEU A 59 7.90 -6.85 1.08
C LEU A 59 7.83 -5.55 0.27
N VAL A 60 6.90 -4.65 0.60
CA VAL A 60 6.75 -3.39 -0.13
C VAL A 60 7.99 -2.51 0.04
N ASN A 61 8.47 -2.34 1.28
CA ASN A 61 9.65 -1.53 1.55
C ASN A 61 10.92 -2.08 0.90
N ALA A 62 11.11 -3.40 0.87
CA ALA A 62 12.24 -4.05 0.20
C ALA A 62 12.23 -3.84 -1.33
N ASN A 63 11.07 -3.59 -1.92
CA ASN A 63 10.89 -3.42 -3.36
C ASN A 63 10.69 -1.95 -3.78
N ARG A 64 10.87 -0.97 -2.88
CA ARG A 64 10.64 0.45 -3.16
C ARG A 64 11.43 0.98 -4.36
N ASP A 65 12.64 0.46 -4.58
CA ASP A 65 13.48 0.86 -5.71
C ASP A 65 12.86 0.50 -7.06
N LEU A 66 12.09 -0.59 -7.14
CA LEU A 66 11.37 -0.98 -8.36
C LEU A 66 10.28 0.04 -8.69
N ILE A 67 9.59 0.56 -7.67
CA ILE A 67 8.59 1.62 -7.82
C ILE A 67 9.28 2.89 -8.36
N SER A 68 10.40 3.30 -7.75
CA SER A 68 11.19 4.45 -8.21
C SER A 68 11.63 4.32 -9.67
N ARG A 69 12.15 3.15 -10.06
CA ARG A 69 12.58 2.88 -11.44
C ARG A 69 11.42 2.98 -12.42
N ARG A 70 10.24 2.45 -12.07
CA ARG A 70 9.07 2.49 -12.94
C ARG A 70 8.52 3.89 -13.13
N MET A 71 8.54 4.73 -12.09
CA MET A 71 8.16 6.14 -12.18
C MET A 71 9.07 6.90 -13.15
N LYS A 72 10.39 6.70 -13.05
CA LYS A 72 11.37 7.34 -13.95
C LYS A 72 11.28 6.89 -15.40
N ALA A 73 10.96 5.62 -15.64
CA ALA A 73 10.81 5.07 -16.99
C ALA A 73 9.56 5.59 -17.74
N THR A 74 8.68 6.31 -17.06
CA THR A 74 7.44 6.86 -17.64
C THR A 74 7.54 8.38 -17.86
N ALA A 75 8.64 9.00 -17.44
CA ALA A 75 8.97 10.42 -17.70
C ALA A 75 9.82 10.56 -18.95
#